data_AF-A0A6H1Q3I8-F1
#
_entry.id   AF-A0A6H1Q3I8-F1
#
_cell.length_a   1.000
_cell.length_b   1.000
_cell.length_c   1.000
_cell.angle_alpha   90.00
_cell.angle_beta   90.00
_cell.angle_gamma   90.00
#
_symmetry.space_group_name_H-M   'P 1'
#
loop_
_entity.id
_entity.type
_entity.pdbx_description
1 polymer ?
#
loop_
_entity_poly.entity_id
_entity_poly.type
_entity_poly.pdbx_seq_one_letter_code
_entity_poly.pdbx_strand_id
1 'polypeptide(L)'
;MNRDEYRQYLGYFKIKNYNKINALISLKKKLNAKNIVLKQDKDGCVCLTVNNEFLKIKPIKNRKNIIGAGDKFLAALVIKNNEKNFKKKLIFCNKFAIS
;
A
#
# COMPACT_ATOMS: atom_id res chain seq x y z
N MET A 1 0.27 4.48 -2.61
CA MET A 1 -0.24 5.74 -2.04
C MET A 1 -0.10 5.75 -0.52
N ASN A 2 -0.01 6.93 0.10
CA ASN A 2 -0.01 7.13 1.54
C ASN A 2 -1.44 7.41 2.07
N ARG A 3 -1.56 7.68 3.39
CA ARG A 3 -2.85 7.90 4.06
C ARG A 3 -3.58 9.17 3.59
N ASP A 4 -2.85 10.23 3.28
CA ASP A 4 -3.44 11.52 2.90
C ASP A 4 -3.93 11.49 1.46
N GLU A 5 -3.14 10.93 0.55
CA GLU A 5 -3.55 10.66 -0.83
C GLU A 5 -4.82 9.80 -0.85
N TYR A 6 -4.90 8.77 -0.01
CA TYR A 6 -6.10 7.95 0.10
C TYR A 6 -7.33 8.77 0.49
N ARG A 7 -7.22 9.66 1.48
CA ARG A 7 -8.33 10.54 1.88
C ARG A 7 -8.75 11.50 0.76
N GLN A 8 -7.78 12.08 0.06
CA GLN A 8 -8.05 12.95 -1.09
C GLN A 8 -8.81 12.21 -2.19
N TYR A 9 -8.38 10.99 -2.54
CA TYR A 9 -9.07 10.18 -3.54
C TYR A 9 -10.49 9.77 -3.11
N LEU A 10 -10.70 9.43 -1.83
CA LEU A 10 -12.04 9.14 -1.33
C LEU A 10 -12.97 10.34 -1.48
N GLY A 11 -12.48 11.55 -1.16
CA GLY A 11 -13.22 12.80 -1.36
C GLY A 11 -13.52 13.07 -2.83
N TYR A 12 -12.51 12.97 -3.70
CA TYR A 12 -12.62 13.19 -5.14
C TYR A 12 -13.68 12.29 -5.79
N PHE A 13 -13.68 11.00 -5.45
CA PHE A 13 -14.64 10.04 -6.00
C PHE A 13 -15.95 9.93 -5.20
N LYS A 14 -16.13 10.75 -4.16
CA LYS A 14 -17.29 10.71 -3.25
C LYS A 14 -17.54 9.32 -2.66
N ILE A 15 -16.48 8.59 -2.32
CA ILE A 15 -16.55 7.23 -1.75
C ILE A 15 -16.76 7.31 -0.24
N LYS A 16 -17.85 6.72 0.25
CA LYS A 16 -18.13 6.63 1.69
C LYS A 16 -17.19 5.63 2.37
N ASN A 17 -16.65 5.99 3.54
CA ASN A 17 -15.64 5.20 4.27
C ASN A 17 -16.18 4.54 5.55
N TYR A 18 -17.39 3.98 5.52
CA TYR A 18 -17.92 3.23 6.67
C TYR A 18 -17.18 1.90 6.89
N ASN A 19 -16.80 1.24 5.79
CA ASN A 19 -15.99 0.04 5.80
C ASN A 19 -14.76 0.24 4.90
N LYS A 20 -13.57 0.17 5.49
CA LYS A 20 -12.30 0.42 4.81
C LYS A 20 -12.06 -0.52 3.62
N ILE A 21 -12.45 -1.78 3.73
CA ILE A 21 -12.27 -2.77 2.66
C ILE A 21 -13.18 -2.42 1.47
N ASN A 22 -14.46 -2.14 1.74
CA ASN A 22 -15.40 -1.72 0.69
C ASN A 22 -14.96 -0.42 0.01
N ALA A 23 -14.48 0.56 0.80
CA ALA A 23 -13.95 1.80 0.27
C ALA A 23 -12.72 1.56 -0.63
N LEU A 24 -11.82 0.65 -0.25
CA LEU A 24 -10.68 0.25 -1.08
C LEU A 24 -11.10 -0.47 -2.36
N ILE A 25 -12.11 -1.35 -2.30
CA ILE A 25 -12.66 -2.03 -3.48
C ILE A 25 -13.27 -1.00 -4.45
N SER A 26 -14.10 -0.10 -3.95
CA SER A 26 -14.68 0.97 -4.77
C SER A 26 -13.61 1.88 -5.38
N LEU A 27 -12.59 2.25 -4.58
CA LEU A 27 -11.49 3.07 -5.06
C LEU A 27 -10.67 2.35 -6.15
N LYS A 28 -10.40 1.05 -5.97
CA LYS A 28 -9.71 0.21 -6.97
C LYS A 28 -10.43 0.21 -8.31
N LYS A 29 -11.76 0.08 -8.29
CA LYS A 29 -12.60 0.17 -9.50
C LYS A 29 -12.51 1.54 -10.15
N LYS A 30 -12.62 2.62 -9.36
CA LYS A 30 -12.56 4.01 -9.88
C LYS A 30 -11.20 4.38 -10.47
N LEU A 31 -10.11 3.89 -9.89
CA LEU A 31 -8.75 4.11 -10.37
C LEU A 31 -8.34 3.14 -11.49
N ASN A 32 -9.20 2.18 -11.87
CA ASN A 32 -8.88 1.09 -12.79
C ASN A 32 -7.55 0.37 -12.44
N ALA A 33 -7.28 0.19 -11.15
CA ALA A 33 -6.01 -0.36 -10.67
C ALA A 33 -6.12 -1.86 -10.40
N LYS A 34 -5.09 -2.64 -10.76
CA LYS A 34 -5.04 -4.07 -10.41
C LYS A 34 -4.86 -4.30 -8.92
N ASN A 35 -3.98 -3.54 -8.27
CA ASN A 35 -3.72 -3.62 -6.84
C ASN A 35 -3.74 -2.21 -6.24
N ILE A 36 -4.21 -2.06 -5.01
CA ILE A 36 -4.02 -0.83 -4.23
C ILE A 36 -3.12 -1.14 -3.05
N VAL A 37 -2.00 -0.43 -2.94
CA VAL A 37 -1.13 -0.47 -1.77
C VAL A 37 -1.22 0.86 -1.04
N LEU A 38 -1.66 0.80 0.21
CA LEU A 38 -1.74 1.91 1.14
C LEU A 38 -0.62 1.79 2.17
N LYS A 39 0.38 2.65 2.05
CA LYS A 39 1.46 2.78 3.00
C LYS A 39 0.94 3.51 4.25
N GLN A 40 1.26 3.00 5.43
CA GLN A 40 0.84 3.55 6.72
C GLN A 40 2.06 3.92 7.56
N ASP A 41 3.10 4.48 6.94
CA ASP A 41 4.33 4.93 7.59
C ASP A 41 4.88 3.90 8.61
N LYS A 42 4.78 4.22 9.90
CA LYS A 42 5.27 3.39 11.02
C LYS A 42 4.42 2.15 11.29
N ASP A 43 3.24 2.04 10.70
CA ASP A 43 2.30 0.93 10.84
C ASP A 43 2.45 -0.11 9.71
N GLY A 44 3.40 0.09 8.79
CA GLY A 44 3.68 -0.79 7.67
C GLY A 44 2.81 -0.47 6.45
N CYS A 45 2.13 -1.47 5.88
CA CYS A 45 1.25 -1.25 4.74
C CYS A 45 0.04 -2.20 4.73
N VAL A 46 -1.02 -1.77 4.05
CA VAL A 46 -2.14 -2.63 3.68
C VAL A 46 -2.26 -2.66 2.17
N CYS A 47 -2.74 -3.78 1.64
CA CYS A 47 -2.92 -3.97 0.22
C CYS A 47 -4.26 -4.64 -0.07
N LEU A 48 -4.94 -4.18 -1.11
CA LEU A 48 -6.02 -4.89 -1.75
C LEU A 48 -5.50 -5.46 -3.08
N THR A 49 -5.43 -6.79 -3.19
CA THR A 49 -4.85 -7.46 -4.36
C THR A 49 -5.80 -7.46 -5.56
N VAL A 50 -5.34 -7.96 -6.71
CA VAL A 50 -6.16 -8.18 -7.92
C VAL A 50 -7.39 -9.04 -7.64
N ASN A 51 -7.28 -10.02 -6.76
CA ASN A 51 -8.37 -10.91 -6.35
C ASN A 51 -9.23 -10.34 -5.20
N ASN A 52 -9.07 -9.05 -4.87
CA ASN A 52 -9.71 -8.38 -3.73
C ASN A 52 -9.35 -8.98 -2.37
N GLU A 53 -8.23 -9.70 -2.26
CA GLU A 53 -7.73 -10.17 -0.98
C GLU A 53 -7.12 -9.00 -0.22
N PHE A 54 -7.43 -8.92 1.07
CA PHE A 54 -6.90 -7.90 1.95
C PHE A 54 -5.65 -8.41 2.67
N LEU A 55 -4.50 -7.82 2.38
CA LEU A 55 -3.23 -8.14 3.01
C LEU A 55 -2.81 -7.01 3.94
N LYS A 56 -2.48 -7.34 5.20
CA LYS A 56 -1.88 -6.41 6.16
C LYS A 56 -0.44 -6.85 6.45
N ILE A 57 0.51 -5.96 6.19
CA ILE A 57 1.93 -6.18 6.47
C ILE A 57 2.32 -5.34 7.67
N LYS A 58 2.78 -6.00 8.72
CA LYS A 58 3.24 -5.34 9.95
C LYS A 58 4.49 -4.50 9.68
N PRO A 59 4.71 -3.44 10.46
CA PRO A 59 5.93 -2.65 10.38
C PRO A 59 7.14 -3.46 10.86
N ILE A 60 8.32 -3.10 10.35
CA ILE A 60 9.59 -3.62 10.85
C ILE A 60 10.07 -2.64 11.91
N LYS A 61 10.42 -3.13 13.11
CA LYS A 61 10.68 -2.34 14.34
C LYS A 61 11.91 -1.41 14.29
N ASN A 62 12.44 -1.08 13.11
CA ASN A 62 13.65 -0.27 13.01
C ASN A 62 13.32 1.21 12.76
N ARG A 63 13.76 2.10 13.65
CA ARG A 63 13.41 3.53 13.65
C ARG A 63 14.48 4.39 12.97
N LYS A 64 15.02 3.95 11.83
CA LYS A 64 15.92 4.80 11.03
C LYS A 64 15.16 5.92 10.33
N ASN A 65 15.91 6.88 9.79
CA ASN A 65 15.39 8.04 9.07
C ASN A 65 14.32 7.63 8.02
N ILE A 66 13.14 8.27 8.09
CA ILE A 66 11.96 7.92 7.27
C ILE A 66 11.90 8.70 5.95
N ILE A 67 12.82 9.65 5.76
CA ILE A 67 12.92 10.46 4.53
C ILE A 67 13.17 9.52 3.34
N GLY A 68 12.41 9.71 2.25
CA GLY A 68 12.50 8.91 1.03
C GLY A 68 11.93 7.49 1.15
N ALA A 69 11.31 7.13 2.28
CA ALA A 69 10.75 5.78 2.44
C ALA A 69 9.62 5.48 1.44
N GLY A 70 8.94 6.48 0.89
CA GLY A 70 7.95 6.30 -0.18
C GLY A 70 8.62 5.83 -1.47
N ASP A 71 9.65 6.55 -1.90
CA ASP A 71 10.39 6.26 -3.13
C ASP A 71 11.16 4.95 -3.04
N LYS A 72 11.82 4.69 -1.90
CA LYS A 72 12.46 3.40 -1.63
C LYS A 72 11.46 2.23 -1.73
N PHE A 73 10.24 2.40 -1.20
CA PHE A 73 9.20 1.36 -1.32
C PHE A 73 8.82 1.12 -2.78
N LEU A 74 8.66 2.19 -3.57
CA LEU A 74 8.34 2.10 -4.98
C LEU A 74 9.48 1.44 -5.79
N ALA A 75 10.73 1.82 -5.52
CA ALA A 75 11.91 1.18 -6.10
C ALA A 75 11.94 -0.33 -5.79
N ALA A 76 11.67 -0.71 -4.54
CA ALA A 76 11.62 -2.12 -4.15
C ALA A 76 10.51 -2.91 -4.84
N LEU A 77 9.36 -2.28 -5.12
CA LEU A 77 8.28 -2.90 -5.91
C LEU A 77 8.74 -3.22 -7.33
N VAL A 78 9.55 -2.35 -7.93
CA VAL A 78 10.14 -2.55 -9.27
C VAL A 78 11.20 -3.65 -9.23
N ILE A 79 12.11 -3.62 -8.25
CA ILE A 79 13.15 -4.66 -8.06
C ILE A 79 12.54 -6.06 -7.94
N LYS A 80 11.41 -6.18 -7.23
CA LYS A 80 10.69 -7.44 -7.05
C LYS A 80 9.53 -7.63 -8.04
N ASN A 81 9.62 -7.11 -9.26
CA ASN A 81 8.53 -7.23 -10.23
C ASN A 81 8.17 -8.69 -10.55
N ASN A 82 9.17 -9.56 -10.66
CA ASN A 82 9.01 -10.97 -11.02
C ASN A 82 8.56 -11.87 -9.85
N GLU A 83 8.45 -11.34 -8.63
CA GLU A 83 7.99 -12.13 -7.47
C GLU A 83 6.49 -12.42 -7.59
N LYS A 84 6.15 -13.69 -7.84
CA LYS A 84 4.76 -14.15 -7.96
C LYS A 84 3.99 -14.00 -6.63
N ASN A 85 4.66 -14.16 -5.49
CA ASN A 85 4.02 -14.02 -4.19
C ASN A 85 3.98 -12.54 -3.76
N PHE A 86 2.84 -11.90 -4.03
CA PHE A 86 2.67 -10.48 -3.73
C PHE A 86 2.86 -10.13 -2.24
N LYS A 87 2.51 -11.03 -1.32
CA LYS A 87 2.74 -10.83 0.12
C LYS A 87 4.25 -10.78 0.44
N LYS A 88 5.04 -11.72 -0.09
CA LYS A 88 6.51 -11.71 0.05
C LYS A 88 7.12 -10.45 -0.57
N LYS A 89 6.63 -10.04 -1.74
CA LYS A 89 7.01 -8.79 -2.41
C LYS A 89 6.80 -7.58 -1.49
N LEU A 90 5.62 -7.44 -0.88
CA LEU A 90 5.32 -6.32 0.02
C LEU A 90 6.17 -6.33 1.31
N ILE A 91 6.46 -7.51 1.88
CA ILE A 91 7.35 -7.63 3.04
C ILE A 91 8.75 -7.09 2.69
N PHE A 92 9.28 -7.45 1.52
CA PHE A 92 10.57 -6.93 1.04
C PHE A 92 10.53 -5.40 0.87
N CYS A 93 9.47 -4.87 0.24
CA CYS A 93 9.33 -3.43 0.03
C CYS A 93 9.30 -2.65 1.34
N ASN A 94 8.59 -3.18 2.35
CA ASN A 94 8.53 -2.56 3.67
C ASN A 94 9.90 -2.58 4.39
N LYS A 95 10.68 -3.65 4.20
CA LYS A 95 12.05 -3.76 4.74
C LYS A 95 13.00 -2.77 4.08
N PHE A 96 12.96 -2.68 2.76
CA PHE A 96 13.80 -1.80 1.96
C PHE A 96 13.47 -0.32 2.16
N ALA A 97 12.19 0.01 2.39
CA ALA A 97 11.77 1.38 2.65
C ALA A 97 12.38 1.98 3.94
N ILE A 98 12.76 1.14 4.89
CA ILE A 98 13.22 1.52 6.24
C ILE A 98 14.73 1.25 6.41
N SER A 99 15.41 0.70 5.38
CA SER A 99 16.86 0.44 5.40
C SER A 99 17.70 1.70 5.21
#